data_AF-A0A379FZ66-F1
#
_entry.id   AF-A0A379FZ66-F1
#
_cell.length_a   1.000
_cell.length_b   1.000
_cell.length_c   1.000
_cell.angle_alpha   90.00
_cell.angle_beta   90.00
_cell.angle_gamma   90.00
#
_symmetry.space_group_name_H-M   'P 1'
#
loop_
_entity.id
_entity.type
_entity.pdbx_description
1 polymer ?
#
loop_
_entity_poly.entity_id
_entity_poly.type
_entity_poly.pdbx_seq_one_letter_code
_entity_poly.pdbx_strand_id
1 'polypeptide(L)'
;MSEQKGHLLDFFGESIRSKVLAIKEEDDLIYQYSGFDDGIKGLFFDIKSGLKDAVREIFTGDELIISIDLEQALSIFLNDIREQNIIGYLCMSTRSVCNEIGISFDAYGVNIFCSLYYIIKGLDEISYSFFSAVVQPILSALRLEMVHREAGKLGGRPEHPRKAEALKIARERWEKIPYATITSVATYIKSKLEEKYTDAPKLPSIKAWLNKSNLKPIKK
;
A
#
# COMPACT_ATOMS: atom_id res chain seq x y z
N MET A 1 6.69 39.94 -17.94
CA MET A 1 7.44 39.39 -16.79
C MET A 1 7.06 37.92 -16.68
N SER A 2 8.01 37.02 -16.94
CA SER A 2 7.80 35.57 -16.85
C SER A 2 7.96 35.16 -15.40
N GLU A 3 6.85 34.91 -14.70
CA GLU A 3 6.90 34.21 -13.42
C GLU A 3 7.26 32.75 -13.70
N GLN A 4 8.53 32.39 -13.54
CA GLN A 4 8.89 31.01 -13.29
C GLN A 4 8.28 30.61 -11.95
N LYS A 5 7.06 30.07 -11.99
CA LYS A 5 6.45 29.38 -10.84
C LYS A 5 7.32 28.18 -10.53
N GLY A 6 8.09 28.25 -9.44
CA GLY A 6 8.79 27.10 -8.88
C GLY A 6 7.79 25.96 -8.68
N HIS A 7 8.19 24.75 -9.06
CA HIS A 7 7.39 23.56 -8.88
C HIS A 7 7.16 23.35 -7.37
N LEU A 8 5.99 22.85 -6.95
CA LEU A 8 5.69 22.63 -5.52
C LEU A 8 6.78 21.82 -4.80
N LEU A 9 7.42 20.90 -5.53
CA LEU A 9 8.50 20.06 -5.00
C LEU A 9 9.81 20.82 -4.74
N ASP A 10 9.99 22.00 -5.34
CA ASP A 10 11.20 22.82 -5.20
C ASP A 10 11.30 23.45 -3.80
N PHE A 11 10.20 23.45 -3.04
CA PHE A 11 10.18 23.90 -1.64
C PHE A 11 10.65 22.81 -0.65
N PHE A 12 10.90 21.59 -1.13
CA PHE A 12 11.32 20.46 -0.29
C PHE A 12 12.77 20.07 -0.55
N GLY A 13 13.45 19.57 0.49
CA GLY A 13 14.79 18.99 0.32
C GLY A 13 14.76 17.74 -0.57
N GLU A 14 15.88 17.44 -1.23
CA GLU A 14 16.00 16.37 -2.23
C GLU A 14 15.47 15.00 -1.73
N SER A 15 15.72 14.68 -0.46
CA SER A 15 15.22 13.43 0.14
C SER A 15 13.68 13.31 0.15
N ILE A 16 12.96 14.41 0.41
CA ILE A 16 11.49 14.42 0.39
C ILE A 16 11.01 14.38 -1.06
N ARG A 17 11.64 15.16 -1.93
CA ARG A 17 11.34 15.20 -3.37
C ARG A 17 11.43 13.81 -4.00
N SER A 18 12.51 13.06 -3.76
CA SER A 18 12.65 11.70 -4.28
C SER A 18 11.56 10.74 -3.76
N LYS A 19 11.14 10.87 -2.50
CA LYS A 19 10.06 10.05 -1.94
C LYS A 19 8.70 10.35 -2.57
N VAL A 20 8.38 11.64 -2.76
CA VAL A 20 7.12 12.04 -3.40
C VAL A 20 7.07 11.57 -4.85
N LEU A 21 8.19 11.66 -5.58
CA LEU A 21 8.28 11.14 -6.95
C LEU A 21 8.10 9.62 -7.00
N ALA A 22 8.72 8.88 -6.06
CA ALA A 22 8.54 7.43 -5.98
C ALA A 22 7.08 7.04 -5.73
N ILE A 23 6.39 7.74 -4.81
CA ILE A 23 4.95 7.52 -4.55
C ILE A 23 4.13 7.77 -5.81
N LYS A 24 4.40 8.87 -6.53
CA LYS A 24 3.70 9.18 -7.78
C LYS A 24 3.90 8.10 -8.84
N GLU A 25 5.13 7.67 -9.08
CA GLU A 25 5.42 6.59 -10.05
C GLU A 25 4.69 5.30 -9.65
N GLU A 26 4.70 5.00 -8.35
CA GLU A 26 3.98 3.86 -7.81
C GLU A 26 2.47 3.97 -8.02
N ASP A 27 1.86 5.15 -7.85
CA ASP A 27 0.44 5.40 -8.10
C ASP A 27 0.09 5.24 -9.59
N ASP A 28 0.90 5.81 -10.49
CA ASP A 28 0.72 5.70 -11.94
C ASP A 28 0.71 4.23 -12.42
N LEU A 29 1.53 3.38 -11.78
CA LEU A 29 1.61 1.96 -12.08
C LEU A 29 0.40 1.16 -11.57
N ILE A 30 -0.27 1.58 -10.47
CA ILE A 30 -1.42 0.84 -9.91
C ILE A 30 -2.53 0.70 -10.95
N TYR A 31 -2.84 1.79 -11.65
CA TYR A 31 -3.93 1.84 -12.60
C TYR A 31 -3.68 1.00 -13.88
N GLN A 32 -2.49 0.40 -14.02
CA GLN A 32 -2.14 -0.49 -15.13
C GLN A 32 -2.36 -1.99 -14.79
N TYR A 33 -2.64 -2.35 -13.54
CA TYR A 33 -2.88 -3.75 -13.13
C TYR A 33 -4.37 -4.13 -13.25
N SER A 34 -4.68 -5.13 -14.08
CA SER A 34 -6.08 -5.52 -14.39
C SER A 34 -6.85 -6.16 -13.23
N GLY A 35 -6.23 -7.08 -12.47
CA GLY A 35 -6.92 -7.74 -11.34
C GLY A 35 -7.24 -6.80 -10.16
N PHE A 36 -6.72 -5.58 -10.21
CA PHE A 36 -6.94 -4.54 -9.24
C PHE A 36 -8.17 -3.68 -9.57
N ASP A 37 -8.30 -3.31 -10.85
CA ASP A 37 -9.47 -2.60 -11.38
C ASP A 37 -10.76 -3.41 -11.13
N ASP A 38 -10.69 -4.75 -11.22
CA ASP A 38 -11.83 -5.64 -10.95
C ASP A 38 -12.34 -5.55 -9.50
N GLY A 39 -11.44 -5.44 -8.52
CA GLY A 39 -11.81 -5.36 -7.10
C GLY A 39 -12.50 -4.04 -6.73
N ILE A 40 -11.99 -2.93 -7.26
CA ILE A 40 -12.61 -1.60 -7.06
C ILE A 40 -13.93 -1.50 -7.80
N LYS A 41 -13.97 -1.99 -9.05
CA LYS A 41 -15.22 -2.08 -9.81
C LYS A 41 -16.27 -2.86 -9.04
N GLY A 42 -15.91 -4.00 -8.45
CA GLY A 42 -16.80 -4.77 -7.57
C GLY A 42 -17.39 -3.91 -6.46
N LEU A 43 -16.53 -3.29 -5.65
CA LEU A 43 -16.98 -2.42 -4.54
C LEU A 43 -17.85 -1.25 -5.02
N PHE A 44 -17.49 -0.63 -6.15
CA PHE A 44 -18.28 0.43 -6.76
C PHE A 44 -19.69 -0.05 -7.15
N PHE A 45 -19.78 -1.23 -7.78
CA PHE A 45 -21.07 -1.80 -8.17
C PHE A 45 -21.92 -2.21 -6.98
N ASP A 46 -21.31 -2.68 -5.89
CA ASP A 46 -22.01 -3.00 -4.64
C ASP A 46 -22.62 -1.74 -4.02
N ILE A 47 -21.84 -0.66 -3.87
CA ILE A 47 -22.32 0.65 -3.36
C ILE A 47 -23.41 1.20 -4.27
N LYS A 48 -23.22 1.13 -5.59
CA LYS A 48 -24.22 1.56 -6.58
C LYS A 48 -25.52 0.79 -6.45
N SER A 49 -25.47 -0.54 -6.30
CA SER A 49 -26.66 -1.36 -6.13
C SER A 49 -27.38 -1.00 -4.84
N GLY A 50 -26.64 -0.97 -3.72
CA GLY A 50 -27.19 -0.61 -2.41
C GLY A 50 -27.83 0.78 -2.40
N LEU A 51 -27.19 1.77 -3.03
CA LEU A 51 -27.76 3.10 -3.18
C LEU A 51 -29.05 3.07 -4.02
N LYS A 52 -29.04 2.39 -5.18
CA LYS A 52 -30.22 2.31 -6.06
C LYS A 52 -31.39 1.62 -5.39
N ASP A 53 -31.14 0.57 -4.62
CA ASP A 53 -32.18 -0.14 -3.90
C ASP A 53 -32.76 0.75 -2.79
N ALA A 54 -31.90 1.39 -1.98
CA ALA A 54 -32.34 2.28 -0.92
C ALA A 54 -33.16 3.49 -1.43
N VAL A 55 -32.73 4.15 -2.51
CA VAL A 55 -33.46 5.33 -3.01
C VAL A 55 -34.80 4.96 -3.65
N ARG A 56 -34.96 3.75 -4.20
CA ARG A 56 -36.24 3.27 -4.76
C ARG A 56 -37.27 2.95 -3.69
N GLU A 57 -36.85 2.63 -2.48
CA GLU A 57 -37.75 2.43 -1.35
C GLU A 57 -38.26 3.74 -0.76
N ILE A 58 -37.50 4.83 -0.93
CA ILE A 58 -37.76 6.13 -0.29
C ILE A 58 -38.43 7.11 -1.27
N PHE A 59 -38.01 7.11 -2.53
CA PHE A 59 -38.41 8.11 -3.52
C PHE A 59 -39.15 7.47 -4.69
N THR A 60 -40.15 8.19 -5.20
CA THR A 60 -40.80 7.86 -6.47
C THR A 60 -39.90 8.14 -7.67
N GLY A 61 -40.23 7.60 -8.84
CA GLY A 61 -39.43 7.79 -10.06
C GLY A 61 -39.19 9.26 -10.43
N ASP A 62 -40.17 10.14 -10.21
CA ASP A 62 -40.07 11.57 -10.49
C ASP A 62 -39.18 12.31 -9.47
N GLU A 63 -39.18 11.86 -8.21
CA GLU A 63 -38.34 12.43 -7.14
C GLU A 63 -36.86 12.03 -7.25
N LEU A 64 -36.55 10.98 -8.00
CA LEU A 64 -35.18 10.57 -8.32
C LEU A 64 -34.53 11.46 -9.39
N ILE A 65 -35.31 12.30 -10.08
CA ILE A 65 -34.79 13.17 -11.14
C ILE A 65 -34.04 14.34 -10.51
N ILE A 66 -32.71 14.31 -10.60
CA ILE A 66 -31.87 15.45 -10.23
C ILE A 66 -31.91 16.51 -11.32
N SER A 67 -32.70 17.56 -11.09
CA SER A 67 -32.88 18.70 -12.01
C SER A 67 -31.76 19.74 -11.95
N ILE A 68 -31.03 19.81 -10.84
CA ILE A 68 -29.92 20.74 -10.65
C ILE A 68 -28.62 20.20 -11.24
N ASP A 69 -27.70 21.11 -11.57
CA ASP A 69 -26.34 20.75 -11.97
C ASP A 69 -25.47 20.35 -10.77
N LEU A 70 -24.24 19.89 -11.06
CA LEU A 70 -23.32 19.44 -10.01
C LEU A 70 -22.85 20.60 -9.13
N GLU A 71 -22.69 21.80 -9.68
CA GLU A 71 -22.21 22.98 -8.95
C GLU A 71 -23.21 23.38 -7.85
N GLN A 72 -24.49 23.43 -8.21
CA GLN A 72 -25.58 23.67 -7.26
C GLN A 72 -25.68 22.55 -6.21
N ALA A 73 -25.59 21.29 -6.62
CA ALA A 73 -25.62 20.16 -5.71
C ALA A 73 -24.44 20.18 -4.72
N LEU A 74 -23.24 20.54 -5.20
CA LEU A 74 -22.05 20.70 -4.35
C LEU A 74 -22.21 21.87 -3.38
N SER A 75 -22.82 22.97 -3.81
CA SER A 75 -23.12 24.08 -2.91
C SER A 75 -24.02 23.63 -1.75
N ILE A 76 -25.06 22.84 -2.03
CA ILE A 76 -25.93 22.25 -0.99
C ILE A 76 -25.12 21.36 -0.04
N PHE A 77 -24.31 20.46 -0.59
CA PHE A 77 -23.48 19.53 0.18
C PHE A 77 -22.46 20.25 1.08
N LEU A 78 -21.70 21.20 0.53
CA LEU A 78 -20.63 21.90 1.24
C LEU A 78 -21.15 22.83 2.33
N ASN A 79 -22.36 23.35 2.16
CA ASN A 79 -23.01 24.22 3.16
C ASN A 79 -23.88 23.42 4.17
N ASP A 80 -23.87 22.08 4.13
CA ASP A 80 -24.70 21.18 4.94
C ASP A 80 -26.19 21.56 4.93
N ILE A 81 -26.71 21.96 3.76
CA ILE A 81 -28.12 22.32 3.59
C ILE A 81 -28.94 21.03 3.60
N ARG A 82 -29.83 20.90 4.60
CA ARG A 82 -30.68 19.72 4.81
C ARG A 82 -31.96 19.81 4.00
N GLU A 83 -31.89 19.42 2.73
CA GLU A 83 -33.08 19.31 1.88
C GLU A 83 -33.80 17.98 2.09
N GLN A 84 -35.13 17.97 2.03
CA GLN A 84 -35.95 16.75 2.07
C GLN A 84 -36.15 16.20 0.66
N ASN A 85 -35.05 15.91 -0.04
CA ASN A 85 -35.07 15.39 -1.40
C ASN A 85 -33.87 14.45 -1.63
N ILE A 86 -33.73 13.97 -2.87
CA ILE A 86 -32.63 13.08 -3.25
C ILE A 86 -31.25 13.68 -2.96
N ILE A 87 -31.04 14.99 -3.14
CA ILE A 87 -29.74 15.62 -2.88
C ILE A 87 -29.41 15.62 -1.39
N GLY A 88 -30.37 15.98 -0.54
CA GLY A 88 -30.21 15.89 0.90
C GLY A 88 -29.95 14.46 1.38
N TYR A 89 -30.60 13.47 0.76
CA TYR A 89 -30.32 12.06 1.02
C TYR A 89 -28.89 11.69 0.63
N LEU A 90 -28.42 12.08 -0.57
CA LEU A 90 -27.05 11.82 -1.01
C LEU A 90 -26.02 12.45 -0.06
N CYS A 91 -26.26 13.67 0.45
CA CYS A 91 -25.39 14.31 1.45
C CYS A 91 -25.22 13.43 2.70
N MET A 92 -26.30 12.81 3.18
CA MET A 92 -26.26 11.90 4.32
C MET A 92 -25.56 10.58 3.97
N SER A 93 -25.89 10.01 2.81
CA SER A 93 -25.28 8.76 2.33
C SER A 93 -23.78 8.89 2.12
N THR A 94 -23.27 10.06 1.71
CA THR A 94 -21.83 10.30 1.53
C THR A 94 -21.04 9.93 2.78
N ARG A 95 -21.50 10.35 3.97
CA ARG A 95 -20.82 10.02 5.22
C ARG A 95 -20.89 8.53 5.54
N SER A 96 -22.04 7.91 5.29
CA SER A 96 -22.22 6.46 5.47
C SER A 96 -21.24 5.67 4.59
N VAL A 97 -21.18 6.01 3.30
CA VAL A 97 -20.27 5.37 2.34
C VAL A 97 -18.81 5.57 2.73
N CYS A 98 -18.40 6.79 3.14
CA CYS A 98 -17.03 7.03 3.62
C CYS A 98 -16.67 6.12 4.81
N ASN A 99 -17.59 5.94 5.77
CA ASN A 99 -17.38 5.07 6.91
C ASN A 99 -17.32 3.59 6.51
N GLU A 100 -18.18 3.16 5.59
CA GLU A 100 -18.26 1.77 5.11
C GLU A 100 -16.95 1.34 4.42
N ILE A 101 -16.39 2.21 3.57
CA ILE A 101 -15.13 1.94 2.87
C ILE A 101 -13.89 2.30 3.71
N GLY A 102 -14.06 2.92 4.88
CA GLY A 102 -12.97 3.23 5.81
C GLY A 102 -12.09 4.41 5.40
N ILE A 103 -12.65 5.44 4.77
CA ILE A 103 -11.91 6.66 4.37
C ILE A 103 -12.40 7.91 5.10
N SER A 104 -11.56 8.94 5.16
CA SER A 104 -11.90 10.22 5.79
C SER A 104 -12.96 10.97 4.99
N PHE A 105 -14.09 11.30 5.63
CA PHE A 105 -15.13 12.15 5.07
C PHE A 105 -14.61 13.55 4.73
N ASP A 106 -13.77 14.15 5.58
CA ASP A 106 -13.29 15.52 5.37
C ASP A 106 -12.32 15.61 4.19
N ALA A 107 -11.59 14.52 3.89
CA ALA A 107 -10.65 14.48 2.77
C ALA A 107 -11.34 14.05 1.45
N TYR A 108 -12.30 13.14 1.51
CA TYR A 108 -12.82 12.44 0.34
C TYR A 108 -14.33 12.58 0.13
N GLY A 109 -15.04 13.24 1.05
CA GLY A 109 -16.50 13.38 1.02
C GLY A 109 -17.02 14.03 -0.25
N VAL A 110 -16.33 15.06 -0.77
CA VAL A 110 -16.70 15.70 -2.04
C VAL A 110 -16.67 14.71 -3.21
N ASN A 111 -15.62 13.90 -3.31
CA ASN A 111 -15.50 12.93 -4.40
C ASN A 111 -16.53 11.81 -4.26
N ILE A 112 -16.79 11.32 -3.04
CA ILE A 112 -17.87 10.35 -2.81
C ILE A 112 -19.22 10.97 -3.18
N PHE A 113 -19.50 12.20 -2.77
CA PHE A 113 -20.74 12.88 -3.13
C PHE A 113 -20.91 12.99 -4.65
N CYS A 114 -19.88 13.44 -5.38
CA CYS A 114 -19.88 13.46 -6.84
C CYS A 114 -20.14 12.08 -7.45
N SER A 115 -19.52 11.03 -6.90
CA SER A 115 -19.74 9.66 -7.33
C SER A 115 -21.21 9.25 -7.16
N LEU A 116 -21.81 9.45 -5.98
CA LEU A 116 -23.21 9.10 -5.74
C LEU A 116 -24.18 9.92 -6.60
N TYR A 117 -23.90 11.22 -6.78
CA TYR A 117 -24.67 12.09 -7.68
C TYR A 117 -24.73 11.52 -9.10
N TYR A 118 -23.58 11.10 -9.65
CA TYR A 118 -23.53 10.54 -11.00
C TYR A 118 -24.09 9.11 -11.08
N ILE A 119 -24.08 8.32 -9.99
CA ILE A 119 -24.82 7.06 -9.92
C ILE A 119 -26.31 7.29 -10.13
N ILE A 120 -26.89 8.29 -9.45
CA ILE A 120 -28.32 8.61 -9.59
C ILE A 120 -28.65 9.13 -10.99
N LYS A 121 -27.77 9.94 -11.59
CA LYS A 121 -27.91 10.37 -12.99
C LYS A 121 -27.67 9.25 -14.03
N GLY A 122 -27.24 8.05 -13.60
CA GLY A 122 -26.96 6.92 -14.49
C GLY A 122 -25.68 7.08 -15.32
N LEU A 123 -24.77 7.96 -14.91
CA LEU A 123 -23.50 8.25 -15.59
C LEU A 123 -22.35 7.49 -14.90
N ASP A 124 -22.35 6.17 -15.08
CA ASP A 124 -21.49 5.25 -14.32
C ASP A 124 -19.99 5.49 -14.54
N GLU A 125 -19.54 5.78 -15.76
CA GLU A 125 -18.12 6.00 -16.06
C GLU A 125 -17.56 7.23 -15.34
N ILE A 126 -18.34 8.31 -15.30
CA ILE A 126 -17.98 9.55 -14.59
C ILE A 126 -17.98 9.27 -13.09
N SER A 127 -19.02 8.60 -12.60
CA SER A 127 -19.13 8.23 -11.18
C SER A 127 -17.96 7.37 -10.71
N TYR A 128 -17.56 6.38 -11.49
CA TYR A 128 -16.43 5.50 -11.21
C TYR A 128 -15.12 6.27 -11.14
N SER A 129 -14.94 7.30 -11.97
CA SER A 129 -13.74 8.14 -11.96
C SER A 129 -13.56 8.92 -10.65
N PHE A 130 -14.66 9.41 -10.07
CA PHE A 130 -14.63 10.02 -8.73
C PHE A 130 -14.41 8.98 -7.63
N PHE A 131 -15.01 7.80 -7.77
CA PHE A 131 -14.86 6.71 -6.81
C PHE A 131 -13.44 6.14 -6.79
N SER A 132 -12.83 5.90 -7.93
CA SER A 132 -11.47 5.35 -8.01
C SER A 132 -10.45 6.28 -7.37
N ALA A 133 -10.62 7.61 -7.52
CA ALA A 133 -9.75 8.61 -6.92
C ALA A 133 -9.73 8.57 -5.37
N VAL A 134 -10.81 8.14 -4.72
CA VAL A 134 -10.88 8.09 -3.25
C VAL A 134 -10.41 6.78 -2.64
N VAL A 135 -10.33 5.72 -3.44
CA VAL A 135 -9.89 4.41 -2.97
C VAL A 135 -8.37 4.37 -2.77
N GLN A 136 -7.63 5.40 -3.19
CA GLN A 136 -6.16 5.49 -3.09
C GLN A 136 -5.56 5.07 -1.73
N PRO A 137 -6.09 5.49 -0.56
CA PRO A 137 -5.58 5.04 0.74
C PRO A 137 -5.79 3.54 0.98
N ILE A 138 -6.91 2.99 0.51
CA ILE A 138 -7.20 1.55 0.55
C ILE A 138 -6.17 0.81 -0.31
N LEU A 139 -5.69 1.41 -1.40
CA LEU A 139 -4.62 0.85 -2.25
C LEU A 139 -3.32 0.73 -1.51
N SER A 140 -2.94 1.81 -0.82
CA SER A 140 -1.74 1.83 0.00
C SER A 140 -1.81 0.75 1.10
N ALA A 141 -2.96 0.58 1.73
CA ALA A 141 -3.16 -0.43 2.77
C ALA A 141 -3.10 -1.87 2.22
N LEU A 142 -3.79 -2.18 1.12
CA LEU A 142 -3.74 -3.50 0.48
C LEU A 142 -2.33 -3.86 0.01
N ARG A 143 -1.58 -2.87 -0.49
CA ARG A 143 -0.17 -3.04 -0.85
C ARG A 143 0.69 -3.42 0.34
N LEU A 144 0.50 -2.85 1.53
CA LEU A 144 1.27 -3.26 2.71
C LEU A 144 1.10 -4.75 3.00
N GLU A 145 -0.12 -5.29 2.86
CA GLU A 145 -0.37 -6.72 3.01
C GLU A 145 0.34 -7.55 1.92
N MET A 146 0.31 -7.09 0.68
CA MET A 146 0.98 -7.76 -0.44
C MET A 146 2.51 -7.70 -0.32
N VAL A 147 3.09 -6.58 0.13
CA VAL A 147 4.53 -6.44 0.39
C VAL A 147 4.99 -7.46 1.43
N HIS A 148 4.21 -7.70 2.47
CA HIS A 148 4.53 -8.76 3.44
C HIS A 148 4.48 -10.16 2.82
N ARG A 149 3.50 -10.43 1.95
CA ARG A 149 3.38 -11.70 1.22
C ARG A 149 4.51 -11.89 0.20
N GLU A 150 4.89 -10.84 -0.52
CA GLU A 150 5.96 -10.84 -1.51
C GLU A 150 7.35 -10.91 -0.86
N ALA A 151 7.58 -10.18 0.24
CA ALA A 151 8.77 -10.34 1.06
C ALA A 151 8.88 -11.76 1.65
N GLY A 152 7.74 -12.37 2.00
CA GLY A 152 7.66 -13.79 2.37
C GLY A 152 8.04 -14.74 1.22
N LYS A 153 7.58 -14.45 0.00
CA LYS A 153 7.87 -15.23 -1.22
C LYS A 153 9.32 -15.10 -1.69
N LEU A 154 9.93 -13.92 -1.54
CA LEU A 154 11.35 -13.67 -1.87
C LEU A 154 12.32 -14.29 -0.86
N GLY A 155 11.82 -14.83 0.24
CA GLY A 155 12.57 -15.73 1.12
C GLY A 155 13.46 -15.02 2.13
N GLY A 156 12.90 -14.85 3.33
CA GLY A 156 13.64 -15.05 4.57
C GLY A 156 14.27 -13.80 5.21
N ARG A 157 14.19 -13.79 6.56
CA ARG A 157 14.79 -12.84 7.49
C ARG A 157 16.15 -12.30 6.98
N PRO A 158 16.42 -10.98 7.09
CA PRO A 158 17.64 -10.37 6.62
C PRO A 158 18.88 -11.21 6.96
N GLU A 159 19.75 -11.39 5.99
CA GLU A 159 20.99 -12.12 6.17
C GLU A 159 21.79 -11.49 7.33
N HIS A 160 22.26 -12.30 8.29
CA HIS A 160 22.91 -11.77 9.49
C HIS A 160 24.13 -10.91 9.09
N PRO A 161 24.29 -9.68 9.62
CA PRO A 161 25.35 -8.76 9.19
C PRO A 161 26.77 -9.36 9.24
N ARG A 162 26.97 -10.30 10.17
CA ARG A 162 28.25 -10.98 10.43
C ARG A 162 28.47 -12.27 9.63
N LYS A 163 27.57 -12.65 8.72
CA LYS A 163 27.70 -13.89 7.93
C LYS A 163 28.95 -13.87 7.03
N ALA A 164 29.23 -12.75 6.37
CA ALA A 164 30.40 -12.61 5.49
C ALA A 164 31.72 -12.75 6.26
N GLU A 165 31.81 -12.13 7.44
CA GLU A 165 32.99 -12.22 8.33
C GLU A 165 33.18 -13.65 8.87
N ALA A 166 32.09 -14.30 9.27
CA ALA A 166 32.12 -15.71 9.70
C ALA A 166 32.69 -16.65 8.63
N LEU A 167 32.29 -16.45 7.36
CA LEU A 167 32.80 -17.24 6.24
C LEU A 167 34.26 -16.95 5.91
N LYS A 168 34.74 -15.71 6.11
CA LYS A 168 36.16 -15.37 5.96
C LYS A 168 37.03 -16.09 6.99
N ILE A 169 36.63 -16.04 8.27
CA ILE A 169 37.32 -16.74 9.37
C ILE A 169 37.33 -18.25 9.13
N ALA A 170 36.25 -18.81 8.55
CA ALA A 170 36.17 -20.22 8.19
C ALA A 170 37.23 -20.62 7.15
N ARG A 171 37.40 -19.81 6.09
CA ARG A 171 38.41 -20.07 5.05
C ARG A 171 39.82 -20.05 5.62
N GLU A 172 40.16 -19.00 6.38
CA GLU A 172 41.47 -18.87 7.01
C GLU A 172 41.78 -20.05 7.97
N ARG A 173 40.74 -20.59 8.63
CA ARG A 173 40.89 -21.73 9.53
C ARG A 173 41.09 -23.04 8.77
N TRP A 174 40.40 -23.23 7.64
CA TRP A 174 40.58 -24.43 6.81
C TRP A 174 41.85 -24.40 5.96
N GLU A 175 42.36 -23.24 5.57
CA GLU A 175 43.68 -23.10 4.96
C GLU A 175 44.78 -23.58 5.92
N LYS A 176 44.64 -23.25 7.21
CA LYS A 176 45.59 -23.67 8.25
C LYS A 176 45.39 -25.12 8.70
N ILE A 177 44.14 -25.61 8.70
CA ILE A 177 43.78 -26.96 9.15
C ILE A 177 42.75 -27.56 8.18
N PRO A 178 43.20 -28.15 7.05
CA PRO A 178 42.33 -28.63 5.96
C PRO A 178 41.31 -29.71 6.36
N TYR A 179 41.59 -30.42 7.45
CA TYR A 179 40.80 -31.54 7.98
C TYR A 179 39.92 -31.15 9.18
N ALA A 180 39.82 -29.86 9.52
CA ALA A 180 38.98 -29.41 10.64
C ALA A 180 37.49 -29.68 10.35
N THR A 181 36.78 -30.26 11.32
CA THR A 181 35.35 -30.54 11.18
C THR A 181 34.53 -29.24 11.20
N ILE A 182 33.39 -29.25 10.51
CA ILE A 182 32.46 -28.10 10.47
C ILE A 182 32.04 -27.66 11.88
N THR A 183 31.88 -28.61 12.81
CA THR A 183 31.57 -28.32 14.22
C THR A 183 32.72 -27.61 14.93
N SER A 184 33.97 -28.04 14.72
CA SER A 184 35.14 -27.40 15.32
C SER A 184 35.33 -25.96 14.81
N VAL A 185 35.17 -25.77 13.49
CA VAL A 185 35.27 -24.45 12.84
C VAL A 185 34.13 -23.53 13.29
N ALA A 186 32.90 -24.03 13.39
CA ALA A 186 31.77 -23.24 13.88
C ALA A 186 31.97 -22.74 15.33
N THR A 187 32.51 -23.58 16.21
CA THR A 187 32.80 -23.21 17.61
C THR A 187 33.91 -22.16 17.68
N TYR A 188 34.94 -22.29 16.84
CA TYR A 188 36.02 -21.30 16.75
C TYR A 188 35.51 -19.93 16.25
N ILE A 189 34.69 -19.92 15.20
CA ILE A 189 34.06 -18.70 14.67
C ILE A 189 33.19 -18.04 15.74
N LYS A 190 32.38 -18.83 16.45
CA LYS A 190 31.54 -18.33 17.54
C LYS A 190 32.38 -17.61 18.60
N SER A 191 33.43 -18.26 19.10
CA SER A 191 34.35 -17.67 20.09
C SER A 191 35.00 -16.37 19.58
N LYS A 192 35.44 -16.34 18.32
CA LYS A 192 36.07 -15.14 17.73
C LYS A 192 35.11 -13.99 17.51
N LEU A 193 33.83 -14.27 17.26
CA LEU A 193 32.80 -13.26 17.10
C LEU A 193 32.25 -12.77 18.45
N GLU A 194 32.16 -13.65 19.47
CA GLU A 194 31.79 -13.27 20.83
C GLU A 194 32.84 -12.38 21.50
N GLU A 195 34.13 -12.55 21.17
CA GLU A 195 35.21 -11.66 21.64
C GLU A 195 35.08 -10.22 21.08
N LYS A 196 34.44 -10.05 19.92
CA LYS A 196 34.40 -8.77 19.17
C LYS A 196 33.05 -8.09 19.20
N TYR A 197 31.97 -8.84 19.37
CA TYR A 197 30.61 -8.35 19.17
C TYR A 197 29.67 -8.89 20.25
N THR A 198 28.86 -7.99 20.81
CA THR A 198 27.79 -8.34 21.76
C THR A 198 26.65 -9.11 21.10
N ASP A 199 26.47 -8.95 19.78
CA ASP A 199 25.44 -9.58 18.94
C ASP A 199 25.98 -10.77 18.11
N ALA A 200 26.84 -11.59 18.71
CA ALA A 200 27.45 -12.72 18.01
C ALA A 200 26.41 -13.76 17.53
N PRO A 201 26.58 -14.31 16.31
CA PRO A 201 25.62 -15.26 15.75
C PRO A 201 25.63 -16.60 16.51
N LYS A 202 24.46 -17.22 16.64
CA LYS A 202 24.31 -18.52 17.33
C LYS A 202 24.99 -19.65 16.55
N LEU A 203 25.55 -20.62 17.28
CA LEU A 203 26.25 -21.78 16.72
C LEU A 203 25.47 -22.53 15.61
N PRO A 204 24.14 -22.77 15.73
CA PRO A 204 23.37 -23.44 14.68
C PRO A 204 23.32 -22.65 13.36
N SER A 205 23.26 -21.31 13.45
CA SER A 205 23.25 -20.42 12.28
C SER A 205 24.60 -20.46 11.56
N ILE A 206 25.71 -20.45 12.31
CA ILE A 206 27.06 -20.56 11.75
C ILE A 206 27.23 -21.91 11.03
N LYS A 207 26.83 -23.02 11.66
CA LYS A 207 26.87 -24.35 11.03
C LYS A 207 26.05 -24.41 9.73
N ALA A 208 24.87 -23.80 9.73
CA ALA A 208 24.03 -23.73 8.54
C ALA A 208 24.69 -22.93 7.41
N TRP A 209 25.38 -21.84 7.71
CA TRP A 209 26.12 -21.06 6.71
C TRP A 209 27.31 -21.82 6.14
N LEU A 210 28.06 -22.53 6.99
CA LEU A 210 29.19 -23.36 6.56
C LEU A 210 28.74 -24.51 5.66
N ASN A 211 27.63 -25.17 5.98
CA ASN A 211 27.06 -26.24 5.15
C ASN A 211 26.56 -25.74 3.79
N LYS A 212 26.08 -24.49 3.71
CA LYS A 212 25.61 -23.87 2.46
C LYS A 212 26.73 -23.24 1.65
N SER A 213 27.83 -22.85 2.28
CA SER A 213 29.04 -22.43 1.58
C SER A 213 29.73 -23.66 1.02
N ASN A 214 30.08 -23.71 -0.27
CA ASN A 214 30.82 -24.82 -0.91
C ASN A 214 32.26 -25.02 -0.36
N LEU A 215 32.55 -24.50 0.83
CA LEU A 215 33.79 -24.66 1.59
C LEU A 215 33.72 -25.99 2.35
N LYS A 216 33.93 -27.11 1.65
CA LYS A 216 33.98 -28.43 2.31
C LYS A 216 35.40 -28.74 2.77
N PRO A 217 35.59 -29.34 3.95
CA PRO A 217 36.89 -29.88 4.36
C PRO A 217 37.29 -31.02 3.42
N ILE A 218 38.59 -31.12 3.13
CA ILE A 218 39.13 -32.25 2.37
C ILE A 218 39.00 -33.48 3.26
N LYS A 219 38.14 -34.44 2.87
CA LYS A 219 37.99 -35.71 3.60
C LYS A 219 39.32 -36.45 3.54
N LYS A 220 39.79 -36.94 4.69
CA LYS A 220 40.76 -38.04 4.74
C LYS A 220 40.17 -39.29 4.10
#